data_AF-A0A4Y2W5V7-F1
#
_entry.id   AF-A0A4Y2W5V7-F1
#
_cell.length_a   1.000
_cell.length_b   1.000
_cell.length_c   1.000
_cell.angle_alpha   90.00
_cell.angle_beta   90.00
_cell.angle_gamma   90.00
#
_symmetry.space_group_name_H-M   'P 1'
#
loop_
_entity.id
_entity.type
_entity.pdbx_description
1 polymer ?
#
loop_
_entity_poly.entity_id
_entity_poly.type
_entity_poly.pdbx_seq_one_letter_code
_entity_poly.pdbx_strand_id
1 'polypeptide(L)'
;MNIILFQKEGKPKDEASSYRPISLLPSIGKVLEKLLTQRLIFHLEQSNKISDHQYVFREGWSTETELAVHHLIKRIKEGRKHYPHVLVLSIGIKGALDNI
;
A
#
# COMPACT_ATOMS: atom_id res chain seq x y z
N MET A 1 -6.88 -10.91 -21.41
CA MET A 1 -6.06 -10.47 -20.26
C MET A 1 -4.79 -11.29 -20.26
N ASN A 2 -3.61 -10.67 -20.28
CA ASN A 2 -2.36 -11.42 -20.22
C ASN A 2 -1.87 -11.46 -18.76
N ILE A 3 -1.54 -12.65 -18.25
CA ILE A 3 -1.05 -12.83 -16.88
C ILE A 3 0.41 -13.21 -16.95
N ILE A 4 1.25 -12.43 -16.27
CA ILE A 4 2.69 -12.69 -16.14
C ILE A 4 2.97 -13.03 -14.68
N LEU A 5 3.71 -14.11 -14.44
CA LEU A 5 4.09 -14.55 -13.10
C LEU A 5 5.49 -14.05 -12.76
N PHE A 6 5.62 -13.25 -11.71
CA PHE A 6 6.90 -12.80 -11.17
C PHE A 6 7.31 -13.62 -9.96
N GLN A 7 8.46 -14.27 -10.01
CA GLN A 7 8.97 -15.04 -8.88
C GLN A 7 9.41 -14.11 -7.74
N LYS A 8 8.98 -14.42 -6.51
CA LYS A 8 9.43 -13.77 -5.28
C LYS A 8 10.86 -14.23 -4.97
N GLU A 9 11.73 -13.28 -4.65
CA GLU A 9 13.11 -13.58 -4.26
C GLU A 9 13.16 -14.47 -3.01
N GLY A 10 14.10 -15.42 -3.00
CA GLY A 10 14.32 -16.32 -1.86
C GLY A 10 13.25 -17.39 -1.64
N LYS A 11 12.30 -17.56 -2.57
CA LYS A 11 11.22 -18.56 -2.45
C LYS A 11 11.37 -19.75 -3.42
N PRO A 12 10.93 -20.97 -3.01
CA PRO A 12 11.03 -22.19 -3.81
C PRO A 12 10.24 -22.08 -5.13
N LYS A 13 10.81 -22.57 -6.25
CA LYS A 13 10.22 -22.42 -7.60
C LYS A 13 9.02 -23.33 -7.86
N ASP A 14 8.92 -24.40 -7.09
CA ASP A 14 7.90 -25.44 -7.19
C ASP A 14 6.59 -25.07 -6.48
N GLU A 15 6.57 -24.00 -5.69
CA GLU A 15 5.36 -23.52 -5.02
C GLU A 15 4.67 -22.39 -5.80
N ALA A 16 3.36 -22.52 -6.02
CA ALA A 16 2.54 -21.44 -6.61
C ALA A 16 2.59 -20.14 -5.76
N SER A 17 2.71 -20.27 -4.43
CA SER A 17 2.78 -19.13 -3.50
C SER A 17 4.03 -18.24 -3.69
N SER A 18 5.03 -18.77 -4.37
CA SER A 18 6.29 -18.11 -4.69
C SER A 18 6.18 -17.13 -5.84
N TYR A 19 5.04 -17.07 -6.53
CA TYR A 19 4.83 -16.15 -7.64
C TYR A 19 3.89 -15.00 -7.24
N ARG A 20 4.02 -13.86 -7.92
CA ARG A 20 3.08 -12.74 -7.93
C ARG A 20 2.48 -12.67 -9.33
N PRO A 21 1.18 -12.94 -9.51
CA PRO A 21 0.53 -12.72 -10.79
C PRO A 21 0.37 -11.22 -11.04
N ILE A 22 0.75 -10.78 -12.24
CA ILE A 22 0.47 -9.42 -12.72
C ILE A 22 -0.42 -9.54 -13.95
N SER A 23 -1.60 -8.93 -13.87
CA SER A 23 -2.53 -8.82 -15.00
C SER A 23 -2.19 -7.57 -15.81
N LEU A 24 -1.79 -7.75 -17.06
CA LEU A 24 -1.60 -6.64 -17.99
C LEU A 24 -2.91 -6.32 -18.70
N LEU A 25 -3.47 -5.16 -18.33
CA LEU A 25 -4.60 -4.58 -19.04
C LEU A 25 -4.14 -4.03 -20.39
N PRO A 26 -4.97 -4.14 -21.46
CA PRO A 26 -4.78 -3.38 -22.69
C PRO A 26 -4.68 -1.88 -22.40
N SER A 27 -4.07 -1.10 -23.30
CA SER A 27 -3.87 0.35 -23.08
C SER A 27 -5.16 1.08 -22.70
N ILE A 28 -6.28 0.75 -23.35
CA ILE A 28 -7.59 1.32 -23.02
C ILE A 28 -8.06 0.95 -21.60
N GLY A 29 -7.77 -0.27 -21.15
CA GLY A 29 -8.08 -0.73 -19.79
C GLY A 29 -7.28 0.03 -18.74
N LYS A 30 -6.00 0.32 -19.01
CA LYS A 30 -5.16 1.15 -18.12
C LYS A 30 -5.67 2.58 -18.01
N VAL A 31 -6.14 3.15 -19.13
CA VAL A 31 -6.75 4.49 -19.12
C VAL A 31 -8.02 4.49 -18.27
N LEU A 32 -8.89 3.50 -18.46
CA LEU A 32 -10.12 3.36 -17.66
C LEU A 32 -9.81 3.18 -16.17
N GLU A 33 -8.88 2.30 -15.82
CA GLU A 33 -8.41 2.07 -14.45
C GLU A 33 -7.94 3.36 -13.81
N LYS A 34 -7.12 4.16 -14.52
CA LYS A 34 -6.66 5.47 -14.03
C LYS A 34 -7.83 6.43 -13.79
N LEU A 35 -8.75 6.56 -14.74
CA LEU A 35 -9.91 7.45 -14.60
C LEU A 35 -10.81 7.07 -13.43
N LEU A 36 -11.08 5.77 -13.26
CA LEU A 36 -11.87 5.25 -12.15
C LEU A 36 -11.18 5.50 -10.81
N THR A 37 -9.88 5.24 -10.73
CA THR A 37 -9.07 5.44 -9.52
C THR A 37 -9.09 6.91 -9.10
N GLN A 38 -8.85 7.83 -10.03
CA GLN A 38 -8.88 9.27 -9.77
C GLN A 38 -10.25 9.73 -9.25
N ARG A 39 -11.34 9.28 -9.90
CA ARG A 39 -12.70 9.63 -9.48
C ARG A 39 -13.05 9.06 -8.11
N LEU A 40 -12.64 7.84 -7.81
CA LEU A 40 -12.90 7.18 -6.54
C LEU A 40 -12.14 7.88 -5.40
N ILE A 41 -10.85 8.13 -5.57
CA ILE A 41 -10.03 8.85 -4.59
C ILE A 41 -10.63 10.23 -4.31
N PHE A 42 -10.93 11.00 -5.36
CA PHE A 42 -11.58 12.31 -5.22
C PHE A 42 -12.86 12.22 -4.40
N HIS A 43 -13.74 11.26 -4.69
CA HIS A 43 -14.98 11.10 -3.93
C HIS A 43 -14.74 10.72 -2.45
N LEU A 44 -13.79 9.82 -2.19
CA LEU A 44 -13.45 9.40 -0.83
C LEU A 44 -12.82 10.54 -0.01
N GLU A 45 -12.00 11.38 -0.63
CA GLU A 45 -11.41 12.56 0.02
C GLU A 45 -12.47 13.63 0.29
N GLN A 46 -13.31 13.96 -0.68
CA GLN A 46 -14.40 14.95 -0.50
C GLN A 46 -15.41 14.51 0.57
N SER A 47 -15.58 13.20 0.77
CA SER A 47 -16.47 12.66 1.80
C SER A 47 -15.78 12.35 3.13
N ASN A 48 -14.49 12.72 3.30
CA ASN A 48 -13.68 12.42 4.48
C ASN A 48 -13.70 10.93 4.89
N LYS A 49 -13.71 10.03 3.91
CA LYS A 49 -13.76 8.57 4.10
C LYS A 49 -12.39 7.90 4.10
N ILE A 50 -11.31 8.65 3.88
CA ILE A 50 -9.93 8.16 3.97
C ILE A 50 -9.32 8.63 5.29
N SER A 51 -8.71 7.71 6.05
CA SER A 51 -8.03 8.04 7.32
C SER A 51 -6.87 9.01 7.12
N ASP A 52 -6.73 9.99 8.01
CA ASP A 52 -5.59 10.93 8.04
C ASP A 52 -4.22 10.26 8.21
N HIS A 53 -4.22 9.00 8.67
CA HIS A 53 -3.02 8.17 8.82
C HIS A 53 -2.81 7.18 7.68
N GLN A 54 -3.61 7.27 6.61
CA GLN A 54 -3.39 6.51 5.38
C GLN A 54 -2.50 7.34 4.45
N TYR A 55 -1.25 6.88 4.35
CA TYR A 55 -0.19 7.51 3.57
C TYR A 55 0.06 6.80 2.24
N VAL A 56 -0.85 5.96 1.75
CA VAL A 56 -0.66 5.27 0.46
C VAL A 56 -1.91 5.49 -0.37
N PHE A 57 -1.72 5.67 -1.68
CA PHE A 57 -2.78 5.89 -2.67
C PHE A 57 -3.43 7.29 -2.58
N ARG A 58 -2.70 8.33 -2.14
CA ARG A 58 -3.11 9.73 -2.27
C ARG A 58 -2.24 10.46 -3.31
N GLU A 59 -2.87 11.26 -4.17
CA GLU A 59 -2.15 12.06 -5.16
C GLU A 59 -1.38 13.22 -4.50
N GLY A 60 -0.21 13.57 -5.04
CA GLY A 60 0.56 14.75 -4.62
C GLY A 60 1.53 14.53 -3.45
N TRP A 61 1.68 13.29 -2.98
CA TRP A 61 2.54 12.96 -1.85
C TRP A 61 3.74 12.11 -2.31
N SER A 62 4.67 12.72 -3.04
CA SER A 62 5.97 12.08 -3.37
C SER A 62 6.76 11.63 -2.12
N THR A 63 6.34 12.15 -0.96
CA THR A 63 6.86 11.92 0.40
C THR A 63 5.94 11.03 1.25
N GLU A 64 5.00 10.26 0.68
CA GLU A 64 4.10 9.35 1.43
C GLU A 64 4.83 8.46 2.44
N THR A 65 5.86 7.76 1.97
CA THR A 65 6.72 6.91 2.80
C THR A 65 7.54 7.73 3.79
N GLU A 66 8.07 8.89 3.37
CA GLU A 66 8.85 9.76 4.23
C GLU A 66 8.01 10.34 5.37
N LEU A 67 6.78 10.77 5.09
CA LEU A 67 5.86 11.31 6.08
C LEU A 67 5.36 10.22 7.04
N ALA A 68 5.05 9.03 6.52
CA ALA A 68 4.68 7.89 7.36
C ALA A 68 5.82 7.53 8.33
N VAL A 69 7.05 7.44 7.83
CA VAL A 69 8.25 7.15 8.62
C VAL A 69 8.55 8.28 9.59
N HIS A 70 8.46 9.54 9.16
CA HIS A 70 8.67 10.70 10.01
C HIS A 70 7.66 10.72 11.16
N HIS A 71 6.39 10.49 10.88
CA HIS A 71 5.34 10.46 11.90
C HIS A 71 5.54 9.30 12.88
N LEU A 72 5.92 8.12 12.39
CA LEU A 72 6.26 6.98 13.25
C LEU A 72 7.44 7.29 14.18
N ILE A 73 8.54 7.83 13.64
CA ILE A 73 9.72 8.21 14.43
C ILE A 73 9.35 9.26 15.48
N LYS A 74 8.54 10.26 15.11
CA LYS A 74 8.06 11.28 16.04
C LYS A 74 7.31 10.66 17.21
N ARG A 75 6.34 9.77 16.94
CA ARG A 75 5.57 9.06 17.98
C ARG A 75 6.45 8.21 18.88
N ILE A 76 7.47 7.53 18.32
CA ILE A 76 8.42 6.74 19.13
C ILE A 76 9.24 7.66 20.05
N LYS A 77 9.74 8.79 19.54
CA LYS A 77 10.51 9.76 20.33
C LYS A 77 9.68 10.37 21.45
N GLU A 78 8.43 10.73 21.18
CA GLU A 78 7.50 11.24 22.19
C GLU A 78 7.17 10.17 23.25
N GLY A 79 6.88 8.94 22.82
CA GLY A 79 6.64 7.82 23.75
C GLY A 79 7.83 7.57 24.67
N ARG A 80 9.06 7.61 24.15
CA ARG A 80 10.28 7.42 24.96
C ARG A 80 10.54 8.53 25.98
N LYS A 81 9.98 9.72 25.79
CA LYS A 81 10.08 10.81 26.78
C LYS A 81 9.16 10.58 27.99
N HIS A 82 8.02 9.92 27.79
CA HIS A 82 6.98 9.78 28.81
C HIS A 82 6.91 8.38 29.43
N TYR A 83 7.41 7.36 28.73
CA TYR A 83 7.32 5.97 29.15
C TYR A 83 8.69 5.29 29.11
N PRO A 84 8.98 4.37 30.04
CA PRO A 84 10.24 3.63 30.07
C PRO A 84 10.40 2.67 28.88
N HIS A 85 9.30 2.28 28.23
CA HIS A 85 9.28 1.36 27.10
C HIS A 85 8.29 1.81 26.02
N VAL A 86 8.62 1.55 24.76
CA VAL A 86 7.76 1.79 23.59
C VAL A 86 7.76 0.54 22.72
N LEU A 87 6.57 0.07 22.33
CA LEU A 87 6.38 -1.09 21.45
C LEU A 87 5.86 -0.61 20.08
N VAL A 88 6.41 -1.17 19.01
CA VAL A 88 5.91 -0.99 17.65
C VAL A 88 5.47 -2.36 17.13
N LEU A 89 4.22 -2.44 16.67
CA LEU A 89 3.66 -3.64 16.04
C LEU A 89 3.53 -3.40 14.54
N SER A 90 4.19 -4.22 13.73
CA SER A 90 4.06 -4.22 12.28
C SER A 90 3.19 -5.40 11.85
N ILE A 91 2.14 -5.12 11.07
CA ILE A 91 1.15 -6.11 10.63
C ILE A 91 1.16 -6.13 9.09
N GLY A 92 1.23 -7.34 8.51
CA GLY A 92 1.13 -7.55 7.07
C GLY A 92 -0.04 -8.45 6.70
N ILE A 93 -0.77 -8.10 5.64
CA ILE A 93 -1.91 -8.87 5.12
C ILE A 93 -1.43 -9.83 4.02
N LYS A 94 -1.71 -11.13 4.17
CA LYS A 94 -1.32 -12.15 3.17
C LYS A 94 -2.20 -12.02 1.92
N GLY A 95 -1.56 -11.78 0.76
CA GLY A 95 -2.27 -11.73 -0.52
C GLY A 95 -3.27 -10.58 -0.62
N ALA A 96 -2.91 -9.39 -0.09
CA ALA A 96 -3.83 -8.26 0.03
C ALA A 96 -4.51 -7.82 -1.28
N LEU A 97 -3.90 -8.10 -2.44
CA LEU A 97 -4.46 -7.80 -3.76
C LEU A 97 -5.14 -9.00 -4.42
N ASP A 98 -4.82 -10.21 -3.94
CA ASP A 98 -5.29 -11.47 -4.51
C ASP A 98 -6.56 -11.99 -3.82
N ASN A 99 -6.82 -11.55 -2.58
CA ASN A 99 -7.89 -12.03 -1.69
C ASN A 99 -8.94 -10.93 -1.37
N ILE A 100 -9.45 -10.24 -2.38
CA ILE A 100 -10.52 -9.21 -2.24
C ILE A 100 -11.90 -9.86 -2.21
#